data_AF-A0A957RJK6-F1
#
_entry.id   AF-A0A957RJK6-F1
#
_cell.length_a   1.000
_cell.length_b   1.000
_cell.length_c   1.000
_cell.angle_alpha   90.00
_cell.angle_beta   90.00
_cell.angle_gamma   90.00
#
_symmetry.space_group_name_H-M   'P 1'
#
loop_
_entity.id
_entity.type
_entity.pdbx_description
1 polymer ?
#
loop_
_entity_poly.entity_id
_entity_poly.type
_entity_poly.pdbx_seq_one_letter_code
_entity_poly.pdbx_strand_id
1 'polypeptide(L)'
;MKTVVLFSAVLLLAACQLELPPAPMGNRASLDTPFTLEAGQSIAIADEPATIRLERWSDDKRCPIDVACAESGPVKLQITLARQGHTTTYPVFQAHTDRDGAVLADAPGTDATTQIGPYRITLTAVTPYPAGTEPIPWDEYSGTFVVSKDPAARTDTDAGMSISSDAPFFLAAGEQVVLTGRPDAVRVDGVDALPCPAGATCPAGNAVAARFSWLKEGAEPRPLRLTGIPDGDGTVLPATGTLRPYELVDGAGVRLLRVEPLPGAAADPADYRLTLSIEGAPRMRNGSEFA
;
A
#
# COMPACT_ATOMS: atom_id res chain seq x y z
N MET A 1 -8.75 -21.24 54.00
CA MET A 1 -9.31 -20.33 52.97
C MET A 1 -8.42 -19.09 52.85
N LYS A 2 -7.34 -19.11 52.05
CA LYS A 2 -6.56 -17.88 51.72
C LYS A 2 -5.47 -18.05 50.63
N THR A 3 -5.32 -19.23 50.02
CA THR A 3 -4.17 -19.55 49.14
C THR A 3 -4.50 -19.78 47.66
N VAL A 4 -5.73 -19.55 47.21
CA VAL A 4 -6.15 -19.88 45.81
C VAL A 4 -6.21 -18.65 44.89
N VAL A 5 -6.05 -17.43 45.40
CA VAL A 5 -6.25 -16.20 44.61
C VAL A 5 -4.99 -15.75 43.85
N LEU A 6 -3.82 -16.32 44.12
CA LEU A 6 -2.55 -15.80 43.57
C LEU A 6 -2.11 -16.42 42.23
N PHE A 7 -2.77 -17.46 41.73
CA PHE A 7 -2.33 -18.17 40.51
C PHE A 7 -3.01 -17.72 39.21
N SER A 8 -4.09 -16.94 39.27
CA SER A 8 -4.79 -16.45 38.06
C SER A 8 -4.26 -15.12 37.51
N ALA A 9 -3.34 -14.44 38.20
CA ALA A 9 -2.80 -13.15 37.74
C ALA A 9 -1.56 -13.27 36.83
N VAL A 10 -0.93 -14.44 36.74
CA VAL A 10 0.31 -14.64 35.96
C VAL A 10 0.05 -15.07 34.51
N LEU A 11 -1.14 -15.62 34.19
CA LEU A 11 -1.46 -16.09 32.84
C LEU A 11 -1.84 -14.99 31.82
N LEU A 12 -2.02 -13.74 32.25
CA LEU A 12 -2.47 -12.64 31.38
C LEU A 12 -1.32 -11.87 30.70
N LEU A 13 -0.05 -12.22 30.97
CA LEU A 13 1.12 -11.53 30.42
C LEU A 13 1.73 -12.19 29.17
N ALA A 14 1.15 -13.28 28.65
CA ALA A 14 1.75 -14.06 27.57
C ALA A 14 1.11 -13.87 26.17
N ALA A 15 0.11 -12.99 26.01
CA ALA A 15 -0.73 -12.98 24.80
C ALA A 15 -0.47 -11.83 23.79
N CYS A 16 0.55 -11.00 23.99
CA CYS A 16 0.95 -9.99 22.98
C CYS A 16 2.29 -10.36 22.35
N GLN A 17 2.40 -11.54 21.77
CA GLN A 17 3.43 -11.75 20.74
C GLN A 17 2.78 -11.32 19.43
N LEU A 18 3.11 -10.11 18.96
CA LEU A 18 2.87 -9.74 17.57
C LEU A 18 3.65 -10.75 16.73
N GLU A 19 2.95 -11.77 16.24
CA GLU A 19 3.51 -12.77 15.36
C GLU A 19 3.86 -12.05 14.05
N LEU A 20 5.15 -11.76 13.86
CA LEU A 20 5.63 -11.36 12.55
C LEU A 20 5.29 -12.49 11.57
N PRO A 21 4.85 -12.18 10.33
CA PRO A 21 4.69 -13.21 9.32
C PRO A 21 5.99 -14.01 9.23
N PRO A 22 5.92 -15.35 9.21
CA PRO A 22 7.11 -16.19 9.31
C PRO A 22 8.08 -15.82 8.19
N ALA A 23 9.26 -15.33 8.57
CA ALA A 23 10.32 -15.05 7.61
C ALA A 23 10.64 -16.35 6.84
N PRO A 24 10.64 -16.36 5.50
CA PRO A 24 10.99 -17.55 4.76
C PRO A 24 12.39 -18.01 5.18
N MET A 25 12.49 -19.27 5.60
CA MET A 25 13.73 -19.85 6.08
C MET A 25 14.78 -19.82 4.96
N GLY A 26 15.81 -18.98 5.09
CA GLY A 26 17.08 -19.12 4.37
C GLY A 26 17.60 -17.90 3.62
N ASN A 27 16.74 -16.98 3.18
CA ASN A 27 17.18 -15.83 2.38
C ASN A 27 17.29 -14.57 3.24
N ARG A 28 18.51 -14.04 3.34
CA ARG A 28 18.80 -12.77 4.02
C ARG A 28 19.53 -11.82 3.08
N ALA A 29 19.16 -10.54 3.12
CA ALA A 29 19.89 -9.47 2.44
C ALA A 29 20.74 -8.70 3.44
N SER A 30 21.99 -8.41 3.09
CA SER A 30 22.82 -7.49 3.85
C SER A 30 22.44 -6.04 3.55
N LEU A 31 22.63 -5.16 4.54
CA LEU A 31 22.54 -3.72 4.30
C LEU A 31 23.54 -3.29 3.23
N ASP A 32 23.21 -2.20 2.54
CA ASP A 32 24.02 -1.53 1.50
C ASP A 32 24.37 -2.42 0.28
N THR A 33 23.76 -3.59 0.19
CA THR A 33 23.97 -4.55 -0.90
C THR A 33 22.68 -4.71 -1.71
N PRO A 34 22.72 -4.63 -3.05
CA PRO A 34 21.55 -4.89 -3.88
C PRO A 34 21.04 -6.32 -3.70
N PHE A 35 19.73 -6.49 -3.62
CA PHE A 35 19.06 -7.77 -3.67
C PHE A 35 17.80 -7.69 -4.53
N THR A 36 17.43 -8.80 -5.16
CA THR A 36 16.25 -8.88 -6.02
C THR A 36 15.17 -9.71 -5.33
N LEU A 37 13.93 -9.22 -5.42
CA LEU A 37 12.73 -9.94 -5.02
C LEU A 37 11.88 -10.19 -6.25
N GLU A 38 11.50 -11.45 -6.45
CA GLU A 38 10.41 -11.80 -7.35
C GLU A 38 9.06 -11.42 -6.70
N ALA A 39 8.05 -11.24 -7.55
CA ALA A 39 6.68 -11.00 -7.16
C ALA A 39 6.19 -11.96 -6.05
N GLY A 40 5.78 -11.41 -4.90
CA GLY A 40 5.32 -12.18 -3.74
C GLY A 40 6.43 -12.73 -2.84
N GLN A 41 7.70 -12.64 -3.26
CA GLN A 41 8.84 -13.09 -2.47
C GLN A 41 9.10 -12.14 -1.30
N SER A 42 9.47 -12.73 -0.15
CA SER A 42 9.94 -11.99 1.02
C SER A 42 11.41 -12.28 1.33
N ILE A 43 12.09 -11.33 1.97
CA ILE A 43 13.47 -11.45 2.43
C ILE A 43 13.63 -10.78 3.80
N ALA A 44 14.37 -11.43 4.69
CA ALA A 44 14.77 -10.82 5.96
C ALA A 44 16.01 -9.95 5.75
N ILE A 45 16.10 -8.82 6.46
CA ILE A 45 17.31 -8.01 6.48
C ILE A 45 18.27 -8.61 7.53
N ALA A 46 19.50 -8.91 7.13
CA ALA A 46 20.49 -9.54 7.99
C ALA A 46 20.76 -8.67 9.22
N ASP A 47 20.77 -9.31 10.39
CA ASP A 47 21.02 -8.68 11.70
C ASP A 47 20.05 -7.56 12.09
N GLU A 48 18.91 -7.49 11.40
CA GLU A 48 17.88 -6.48 11.62
C GLU A 48 16.52 -7.14 11.87
N PRO A 49 15.68 -6.58 12.77
CA PRO A 49 14.34 -7.08 13.02
C PRO A 49 13.35 -6.58 11.95
N ALA A 50 13.70 -6.76 10.67
CA ALA A 50 12.96 -6.25 9.52
C ALA A 50 12.85 -7.30 8.40
N THR A 51 11.68 -7.34 7.74
CA THR A 51 11.41 -8.18 6.56
C THR A 51 10.77 -7.33 5.48
N ILE A 52 11.21 -7.53 4.24
CA ILE A 52 10.64 -6.89 3.05
C ILE A 52 9.95 -7.94 2.18
N ARG A 53 8.78 -7.63 1.64
CA ARG A 53 8.09 -8.45 0.63
C ARG A 53 7.71 -7.60 -0.58
N LEU A 54 7.90 -8.11 -1.80
CA LEU A 54 7.36 -7.48 -3.01
C LEU A 54 5.88 -7.84 -3.13
N GLU A 55 4.99 -6.85 -3.00
CA GLU A 55 3.54 -7.08 -2.98
C GLU A 55 2.98 -7.32 -4.36
N ARG A 56 1.89 -8.10 -4.44
CA ARG A 56 1.22 -8.47 -5.69
C ARG A 56 0.52 -7.31 -6.40
N TRP A 57 1.29 -6.40 -6.97
CA TRP A 57 0.78 -5.25 -7.71
C TRP A 57 1.84 -4.56 -8.58
N SER A 58 1.50 -4.35 -9.86
CA SER A 58 2.19 -3.47 -10.79
C SER A 58 1.20 -2.52 -11.46
N ASP A 59 1.53 -1.23 -11.50
CA ASP A 59 0.99 -0.31 -12.51
C ASP A 59 2.14 0.04 -13.45
N ASP A 60 2.20 -0.65 -14.58
CA ASP A 60 3.26 -0.49 -15.57
C ASP A 60 2.75 0.35 -16.75
N LYS A 61 3.28 1.57 -16.86
CA LYS A 61 2.98 2.50 -17.96
C LYS A 61 4.20 2.73 -18.85
N ARG A 62 5.23 1.88 -18.74
CA ARG A 62 6.41 1.95 -19.61
C ARG A 62 6.01 1.61 -21.04
N CYS A 63 6.62 2.30 -22.00
CA CYS A 63 6.37 2.03 -23.41
C CYS A 63 7.06 0.71 -23.82
N PRO A 64 6.35 -0.28 -24.38
CA PRO A 64 6.96 -1.52 -24.83
C PRO A 64 8.05 -1.32 -25.89
N ILE A 65 9.08 -2.16 -25.87
CA ILE A 65 10.29 -1.99 -26.71
C ILE A 65 10.02 -2.03 -28.23
N ASP A 66 8.97 -2.73 -28.64
CA ASP A 66 8.53 -2.97 -30.02
C ASP A 66 7.36 -2.06 -30.44
N VAL A 67 6.95 -1.12 -29.58
CA VAL A 67 5.86 -0.18 -29.82
C VAL A 67 6.40 1.25 -29.86
N ALA A 68 5.90 2.06 -30.78
CA ALA A 68 6.18 3.48 -30.82
C ALA A 68 5.13 4.25 -29.99
N CYS A 69 5.47 4.62 -28.76
CA CYS A 69 4.61 5.46 -27.92
C CYS A 69 4.98 6.94 -28.08
N ALA A 70 3.99 7.82 -27.94
CA ALA A 70 4.23 9.26 -27.85
C ALA A 70 4.96 9.63 -26.54
N GLU A 71 4.63 8.93 -25.45
CA GLU A 71 5.19 9.13 -24.11
C GLU A 71 5.38 7.77 -23.43
N SER A 72 6.37 7.67 -22.53
CA SER A 72 6.57 6.51 -21.66
C SER A 72 6.34 6.92 -20.22
N GLY A 73 5.37 6.29 -19.57
CA GLY A 73 5.08 6.50 -18.15
C GLY A 73 6.02 5.71 -17.24
N PRO A 74 5.88 5.90 -15.91
CA PRO A 74 6.62 5.13 -14.93
C PRO A 74 6.03 3.73 -14.74
N VAL A 75 6.83 2.86 -14.14
CA VAL A 75 6.34 1.65 -13.47
C VAL A 75 6.21 1.92 -11.97
N LYS A 76 5.19 1.34 -11.35
CA LYS A 76 5.00 1.40 -9.90
C LYS A 76 5.06 0.01 -9.28
N LEU A 77 5.77 -0.10 -8.17
CA LEU A 77 5.87 -1.31 -7.35
C LEU A 77 5.58 -0.98 -5.89
N GLN A 78 4.89 -1.87 -5.19
CA GLN A 78 4.67 -1.77 -3.76
C GLN A 78 5.46 -2.86 -3.04
N ILE A 79 6.06 -2.52 -1.90
CA ILE A 79 6.59 -3.51 -0.97
C ILE A 79 5.86 -3.43 0.35
N THR A 80 5.95 -4.50 1.12
CA THR A 80 5.65 -4.50 2.56
C THR A 80 6.95 -4.49 3.33
N LEU A 81 7.08 -3.61 4.30
CA LEU A 81 8.14 -3.61 5.31
C LEU A 81 7.51 -3.91 6.68
N ALA A 82 7.78 -5.09 7.21
CA ALA A 82 7.41 -5.48 8.56
C ALA A 82 8.62 -5.29 9.48
N ARG A 83 8.42 -4.63 10.62
CA ARG A 83 9.46 -4.43 11.64
C ARG A 83 8.95 -4.83 13.02
N GLN A 84 9.79 -5.48 13.81
CA GLN A 84 9.39 -5.92 15.14
C GLN A 84 8.99 -4.72 16.03
N GLY A 85 7.78 -4.75 16.57
CA GLY A 85 7.28 -3.69 17.46
C GLY A 85 6.78 -2.43 16.75
N HIS A 86 6.73 -2.42 15.42
CA HIS A 86 6.19 -1.32 14.63
C HIS A 86 5.00 -1.76 13.78
N THR A 87 4.27 -0.79 13.28
CA THR A 87 3.22 -1.02 12.29
C THR A 87 3.84 -1.51 10.98
N THR A 88 3.20 -2.48 10.33
CA THR A 88 3.57 -2.90 8.98
C THR A 88 3.38 -1.76 7.99
N THR A 89 4.36 -1.54 7.13
CA THR A 89 4.45 -0.38 6.24
C THR A 89 4.39 -0.80 4.77
N TYR A 90 3.77 0.01 3.91
CA TYR A 90 3.50 -0.32 2.49
C TYR A 90 4.02 0.75 1.51
N PRO A 91 5.34 1.00 1.41
CA PRO A 91 5.84 2.02 0.51
C PRO A 91 5.63 1.63 -0.97
N VAL A 92 5.25 2.63 -1.76
CA VAL A 92 5.09 2.55 -3.22
C VAL A 92 6.23 3.31 -3.86
N PHE A 93 6.93 2.65 -4.79
CA PHE A 93 7.95 3.26 -5.62
C PHE A 93 7.37 3.61 -6.97
N GLN A 94 7.74 4.77 -7.50
CA GLN A 94 7.44 5.17 -8.87
C GLN A 94 8.76 5.38 -9.61
N ALA A 95 9.00 4.63 -10.67
CA ALA A 95 10.28 4.70 -11.38
C ALA A 95 10.11 4.75 -12.89
N HIS A 96 10.85 5.65 -13.53
CA HIS A 96 11.21 5.46 -14.94
C HIS A 96 12.41 4.54 -15.02
N THR A 97 12.42 3.64 -16.01
CA THR A 97 13.53 2.71 -16.24
C THR A 97 14.05 2.83 -17.66
N ASP A 98 15.31 2.44 -17.88
CA ASP A 98 15.77 2.09 -19.21
C ASP A 98 15.22 0.71 -19.65
N ARG A 99 15.65 0.25 -20.83
CA ARG A 99 15.21 -1.02 -21.44
C ARG A 99 15.75 -2.26 -20.73
N ASP A 100 16.83 -2.12 -19.96
CA ASP A 100 17.37 -3.20 -19.13
C ASP A 100 16.68 -3.23 -17.75
N GLY A 101 15.76 -2.29 -17.51
CA GLY A 101 15.00 -2.18 -16.28
C GLY A 101 15.70 -1.37 -15.19
N ALA A 102 16.88 -0.79 -15.45
CA ALA A 102 17.58 0.02 -14.46
C ALA A 102 16.84 1.34 -14.22
N VAL A 103 16.70 1.72 -12.96
CA VAL A 103 15.98 2.95 -12.57
C VAL A 103 16.75 4.19 -12.97
N LEU A 104 16.08 5.10 -13.66
CA LEU A 104 16.57 6.42 -14.04
C LEU A 104 16.25 7.42 -12.92
N ALA A 105 17.10 7.46 -11.89
CA ALA A 105 16.85 8.24 -10.68
C ALA A 105 16.58 9.74 -10.92
N ASP A 106 17.19 10.33 -11.95
CA ASP A 106 17.03 11.75 -12.29
C ASP A 106 15.86 12.04 -13.25
N ALA A 107 15.13 11.02 -13.70
CA ALA A 107 13.99 11.21 -14.59
C ALA A 107 12.84 11.92 -13.85
N PRO A 108 12.21 12.96 -14.44
CA PRO A 108 11.11 13.68 -13.79
C PRO A 108 9.99 12.76 -13.33
N GLY A 109 9.56 12.91 -12.08
CA GLY A 109 8.50 12.08 -11.50
C GLY A 109 8.97 10.73 -10.97
N THR A 110 10.27 10.43 -10.99
CA THR A 110 10.82 9.26 -10.28
C THR A 110 10.84 9.51 -8.76
N ASP A 111 10.20 8.61 -8.02
CA ASP A 111 10.23 8.49 -6.56
C ASP A 111 10.64 7.05 -6.21
N ALA A 112 11.94 6.79 -6.33
CA ALA A 112 12.52 5.46 -6.18
C ALA A 112 13.17 5.23 -4.81
N THR A 113 13.06 6.17 -3.87
CA THR A 113 13.68 6.06 -2.54
C THR A 113 12.72 6.49 -1.45
N THR A 114 12.57 5.66 -0.43
CA THR A 114 11.76 5.96 0.75
C THR A 114 12.57 5.78 2.03
N GLN A 115 12.21 6.50 3.09
CA GLN A 115 12.81 6.37 4.42
C GLN A 115 11.74 5.86 5.39
N ILE A 116 11.98 4.79 6.13
CA ILE A 116 11.04 4.30 7.14
C ILE A 116 11.82 3.98 8.41
N GLY A 117 11.61 4.78 9.47
CA GLY A 117 12.48 4.83 10.65
C GLY A 117 13.96 4.92 10.25
N PRO A 118 14.82 3.97 10.66
CA PRO A 118 16.23 4.01 10.31
C PRO A 118 16.53 3.50 8.89
N TYR A 119 15.58 2.88 8.20
CA TYR A 119 15.85 2.26 6.90
C TYR A 119 15.60 3.23 5.75
N ARG A 120 16.60 3.40 4.90
CA ARG A 120 16.42 3.96 3.55
C ARG A 120 16.33 2.80 2.58
N ILE A 121 15.25 2.74 1.81
CA ILE A 121 15.01 1.70 0.83
C ILE A 121 15.00 2.36 -0.55
N THR A 122 15.87 1.91 -1.44
CA THR A 122 15.99 2.43 -2.80
C THR A 122 15.71 1.31 -3.80
N LEU A 123 14.76 1.54 -4.70
CA LEU A 123 14.53 0.71 -5.88
C LEU A 123 15.56 1.07 -6.95
N THR A 124 16.33 0.09 -7.43
CA THR A 124 17.39 0.30 -8.42
C THR A 124 17.11 -0.35 -9.77
N ALA A 125 16.23 -1.35 -9.84
CA ALA A 125 15.78 -1.93 -11.10
C ALA A 125 14.39 -2.58 -11.02
N VAL A 126 13.67 -2.60 -12.14
CA VAL A 126 12.39 -3.30 -12.33
C VAL A 126 12.43 -4.10 -13.63
N THR A 127 12.31 -5.42 -13.52
CA THR A 127 12.31 -6.32 -14.68
C THR A 127 11.08 -7.26 -14.66
N PRO A 128 10.62 -7.78 -15.81
CA PRO A 128 11.09 -7.46 -17.15
C PRO A 128 10.68 -6.06 -17.60
N TYR A 129 11.30 -5.56 -18.68
CA TYR A 129 10.81 -4.38 -19.40
C TYR A 129 9.73 -4.83 -20.41
N PRO A 130 8.62 -4.10 -20.61
CA PRO A 130 7.54 -4.55 -21.48
C PRO A 130 7.99 -4.82 -22.92
N ALA A 131 7.55 -5.95 -23.44
CA ALA A 131 7.67 -6.34 -24.84
C ALA A 131 6.28 -6.74 -25.35
N GLY A 132 5.86 -6.18 -26.47
CA GLY A 132 4.52 -6.34 -27.02
C GLY A 132 3.48 -5.48 -26.32
N THR A 133 2.23 -5.62 -26.76
CA THR A 133 1.06 -4.93 -26.18
C THR A 133 0.38 -5.75 -25.09
N GLU A 134 0.83 -6.97 -24.85
CA GLU A 134 0.26 -7.84 -23.82
C GLU A 134 0.77 -7.41 -22.44
N PRO A 135 -0.11 -7.37 -21.42
CA PRO A 135 0.32 -7.12 -20.05
C PRO A 135 1.28 -8.22 -19.57
N ILE A 136 2.38 -7.83 -18.93
CA ILE A 136 3.28 -8.78 -18.26
C ILE A 136 2.52 -9.43 -17.09
N PRO A 137 2.50 -10.77 -16.99
CA PRO A 137 1.96 -11.46 -15.84
C PRO A 137 2.66 -11.01 -14.54
N TRP A 138 1.88 -10.74 -13.50
CA TRP A 138 2.42 -10.18 -12.27
C TRP A 138 3.56 -11.03 -11.67
N ASP A 139 3.42 -12.35 -11.71
CA ASP A 139 4.39 -13.31 -11.17
C ASP A 139 5.73 -13.34 -11.91
N GLU A 140 5.84 -12.66 -13.04
CA GLU A 140 7.11 -12.47 -13.77
C GLU A 140 7.88 -11.23 -13.31
N TYR A 141 7.25 -10.30 -12.58
CA TYR A 141 7.92 -9.08 -12.12
C TYR A 141 8.95 -9.36 -11.03
N SER A 142 10.05 -8.64 -11.09
CA SER A 142 11.02 -8.52 -10.02
C SER A 142 11.48 -7.08 -9.81
N GLY A 143 11.75 -6.76 -8.55
CA GLY A 143 12.33 -5.49 -8.14
C GLY A 143 13.69 -5.72 -7.49
N THR A 144 14.68 -4.90 -7.86
CA THR A 144 15.99 -4.88 -7.18
C THR A 144 16.05 -3.68 -6.26
N PHE A 145 16.42 -3.94 -5.00
CA PHE A 145 16.41 -2.96 -3.92
C PHE A 145 17.76 -2.89 -3.23
N VAL A 146 18.07 -1.72 -2.68
CA VAL A 146 19.15 -1.52 -1.71
C VAL A 146 18.52 -1.00 -0.42
N VAL A 147 18.87 -1.59 0.71
CA VAL A 147 18.44 -1.13 2.03
C VAL A 147 19.66 -0.63 2.78
N SER A 148 19.66 0.64 3.16
CA SER A 148 20.71 1.25 3.98
C SER A 148 20.14 1.78 5.29
N LYS A 149 21.02 2.11 6.24
CA LYS A 149 20.64 2.72 7.51
C LYS A 149 21.04 4.19 7.58
N ASP A 150 20.12 5.02 8.04
CA ASP A 150 20.44 6.37 8.51
C ASP A 150 20.67 6.33 10.03
N PRO A 151 21.91 6.48 10.52
CA PRO A 151 22.21 6.43 11.94
C PRO A 151 21.66 7.64 12.71
N ALA A 152 21.29 8.72 12.02
CA ALA A 152 20.68 9.90 12.63
C ALA A 152 19.15 9.80 12.68
N ALA A 153 18.55 8.84 11.99
CA ALA A 153 17.11 8.66 11.98
C ALA A 153 16.62 8.04 13.29
N ARG A 154 15.46 8.53 13.74
CA ARG A 154 14.78 8.02 14.93
C ARG A 154 14.29 6.59 14.68
N THR A 155 14.67 5.68 15.57
CA THR A 155 14.32 4.25 15.45
C THR A 155 12.86 3.98 15.81
N ASP A 156 12.25 4.86 16.60
CA ASP A 156 10.90 4.75 17.15
C ASP A 156 9.81 5.33 16.24
N THR A 157 10.18 6.03 15.17
CA THR A 157 9.19 6.68 14.30
C THR A 157 9.08 6.01 12.94
N ASP A 158 7.84 5.73 12.53
CA ASP A 158 7.48 5.37 11.15
C ASP A 158 7.32 6.64 10.28
N ALA A 159 7.56 7.81 10.87
CA ALA A 159 7.29 9.16 10.35
C ALA A 159 8.02 9.54 9.04
N GLY A 160 8.91 8.67 8.55
CA GLY A 160 9.59 8.87 7.26
C GLY A 160 8.79 8.38 6.05
N MET A 161 7.73 7.57 6.25
CA MET A 161 6.98 7.01 5.12
C MET A 161 6.42 8.14 4.26
N SER A 162 6.95 8.24 3.04
CA SER A 162 6.42 9.08 1.97
C SER A 162 5.57 8.22 1.04
N ILE A 163 4.27 8.19 1.28
CA ILE A 163 3.27 7.99 0.22
C ILE A 163 2.98 9.37 -0.36
N SER A 164 3.48 9.64 -1.56
CA SER A 164 3.02 10.81 -2.33
C SER A 164 1.49 10.79 -2.35
N SER A 165 0.86 11.93 -2.02
CA SER A 165 -0.61 12.07 -1.99
C SER A 165 -1.30 11.68 -3.30
N ASP A 166 -0.53 11.51 -4.36
CA ASP A 166 -1.02 11.25 -5.70
C ASP A 166 -0.68 9.83 -6.18
N ALA A 167 -0.03 9.01 -5.34
CA ALA A 167 0.34 7.63 -5.65
C ALA A 167 -0.66 6.65 -5.02
N PRO A 168 -1.41 5.87 -5.83
CA PRO A 168 -2.27 4.81 -5.31
C PRO A 168 -1.46 3.75 -4.55
N PHE A 169 -2.01 3.26 -3.45
CA PHE A 169 -1.43 2.17 -2.65
C PHE A 169 -2.51 1.17 -2.24
N PHE A 170 -2.07 0.01 -1.75
CA PHE A 170 -2.93 -1.12 -1.48
C PHE A 170 -2.95 -1.46 -0.01
N LEU A 171 -4.13 -1.80 0.50
CA LEU A 171 -4.33 -2.36 1.82
C LEU A 171 -5.31 -3.53 1.77
N ALA A 172 -4.93 -4.64 2.38
CA ALA A 172 -5.85 -5.71 2.74
C ALA A 172 -6.62 -5.37 4.03
N ALA A 173 -7.70 -6.09 4.31
CA ALA A 173 -8.42 -5.89 5.56
C ALA A 173 -7.52 -6.20 6.78
N GLY A 174 -7.56 -5.32 7.78
CA GLY A 174 -6.68 -5.34 8.94
C GLY A 174 -5.36 -4.61 8.75
N GLU A 175 -4.95 -4.31 7.51
CA GLU A 175 -3.74 -3.56 7.22
C GLU A 175 -3.96 -2.06 7.40
N GLN A 176 -2.90 -1.36 7.78
CA GLN A 176 -2.91 0.09 7.94
C GLN A 176 -1.68 0.74 7.31
N VAL A 177 -1.81 2.02 6.98
CA VAL A 177 -0.72 2.82 6.43
C VAL A 177 -0.64 4.18 7.09
N VAL A 178 0.57 4.65 7.38
CA VAL A 178 0.82 6.00 7.92
C VAL A 178 0.96 6.97 6.74
N LEU A 179 0.37 8.15 6.86
CA LEU A 179 0.35 9.15 5.80
C LEU A 179 1.55 10.09 5.89
N THR A 180 2.08 10.49 4.74
CA THR A 180 3.26 11.35 4.64
C THR A 180 3.07 12.68 5.33
N GLY A 181 4.08 13.09 6.10
CA GLY A 181 4.11 14.40 6.75
C GLY A 181 3.05 14.57 7.84
N ARG A 182 2.38 13.49 8.25
CA ARG A 182 1.33 13.47 9.27
C ARG A 182 1.47 12.25 10.17
N PRO A 183 1.20 12.34 11.48
CA PRO A 183 1.12 11.18 12.36
C PRO A 183 -0.22 10.43 12.20
N ASP A 184 -0.92 10.62 11.08
CA ASP A 184 -2.22 10.02 10.82
C ASP A 184 -2.04 8.74 10.01
N ALA A 185 -2.92 7.76 10.23
CA ALA A 185 -2.93 6.50 9.50
C ALA A 185 -4.33 6.13 9.02
N VAL A 186 -4.39 5.33 7.95
CA VAL A 186 -5.62 4.73 7.43
C VAL A 186 -5.52 3.22 7.61
N ARG A 187 -6.48 2.62 8.29
CA ARG A 187 -6.63 1.16 8.41
C ARG A 187 -7.87 0.69 7.66
N VAL A 188 -7.79 -0.43 6.95
CA VAL A 188 -8.96 -1.09 6.38
C VAL A 188 -9.56 -2.00 7.45
N ASP A 189 -10.82 -1.75 7.82
CA ASP A 189 -11.53 -2.57 8.82
C ASP A 189 -12.34 -3.72 8.17
N GLY A 190 -12.60 -3.64 6.88
CA GLY A 190 -13.28 -4.69 6.13
C GLY A 190 -13.97 -4.21 4.87
N VAL A 191 -14.47 -5.16 4.09
CA VAL A 191 -15.15 -4.93 2.80
C VAL A 191 -16.44 -5.72 2.77
N ASP A 192 -17.53 -5.03 2.46
CA ASP A 192 -18.88 -5.59 2.38
C ASP A 192 -19.39 -5.50 0.93
N ALA A 193 -19.94 -6.60 0.40
CA ALA A 193 -20.68 -6.56 -0.86
C ALA A 193 -22.05 -5.91 -0.64
N LEU A 194 -22.39 -4.94 -1.50
CA LEU A 194 -23.68 -4.27 -1.48
C LEU A 194 -24.52 -4.69 -2.70
N PRO A 195 -25.85 -4.80 -2.54
CA PRO A 195 -26.74 -4.95 -3.69
C PRO A 195 -26.51 -3.83 -4.71
N CYS A 196 -26.61 -4.16 -5.99
CA CYS A 196 -26.53 -3.15 -7.04
C CYS A 196 -27.64 -2.08 -6.83
N PRO A 197 -27.31 -0.78 -6.77
CA PRO A 197 -28.30 0.26 -6.58
C PRO A 197 -29.36 0.28 -7.69
N ALA A 198 -30.61 0.57 -7.33
CA ALA A 198 -31.69 0.68 -8.31
C ALA A 198 -31.36 1.76 -9.36
N GLY A 199 -31.46 1.39 -10.64
CA GLY A 199 -31.14 2.27 -11.76
C GLY A 199 -29.65 2.42 -12.09
N ALA A 200 -28.76 1.70 -11.40
CA ALA A 200 -27.35 1.60 -11.76
C ALA A 200 -27.07 0.29 -12.53
N THR A 201 -26.01 0.30 -13.32
CA THR A 201 -25.42 -0.91 -13.91
C THR A 201 -24.21 -1.30 -13.06
N CYS A 202 -24.17 -2.53 -12.55
CA CYS A 202 -23.02 -3.07 -11.82
C CYS A 202 -22.36 -4.14 -12.69
N PRO A 203 -21.29 -3.83 -13.44
CA PRO A 203 -20.63 -4.80 -14.32
C PRO A 203 -20.07 -6.00 -13.56
N ALA A 204 -19.55 -5.77 -12.34
CA ALA A 204 -19.12 -6.82 -11.42
C ALA A 204 -20.27 -7.48 -10.61
N GLY A 205 -21.52 -7.22 -10.97
CA GLY A 205 -22.71 -7.75 -10.30
C GLY A 205 -23.15 -6.97 -9.06
N ASN A 206 -22.22 -6.61 -8.17
CA ASN A 206 -22.50 -5.93 -6.90
C ASN A 206 -21.77 -4.59 -6.77
N ALA A 207 -22.32 -3.69 -5.95
CA ALA A 207 -21.57 -2.56 -5.43
C ALA A 207 -20.73 -3.01 -4.22
N VAL A 208 -19.88 -2.12 -3.72
CA VAL A 208 -19.01 -2.39 -2.57
C VAL A 208 -19.10 -1.29 -1.53
N ALA A 209 -18.95 -1.66 -0.25
CA ALA A 209 -18.65 -0.76 0.85
C ALA A 209 -17.33 -1.17 1.51
N ALA A 210 -16.33 -0.32 1.44
CA ALA A 210 -15.10 -0.47 2.21
C ALA A 210 -15.21 0.37 3.49
N ARG A 211 -14.93 -0.27 4.64
CA ARG A 211 -14.90 0.34 5.96
C ARG A 211 -13.46 0.60 6.36
N PHE A 212 -13.18 1.80 6.86
CA PHE A 212 -11.85 2.20 7.28
C PHE A 212 -11.89 2.89 8.64
N SER A 213 -10.74 2.90 9.30
CA SER A 213 -10.49 3.72 10.48
C SER A 213 -9.39 4.73 10.15
N TRP A 214 -9.72 6.01 10.30
CA TRP A 214 -8.74 7.09 10.33
C TRP A 214 -8.18 7.19 11.75
N LEU A 215 -6.89 6.91 11.87
CA LEU A 215 -6.17 6.88 13.14
C LEU A 215 -5.37 8.17 13.26
N LYS A 216 -5.56 8.89 14.35
CA LYS A 216 -4.79 10.08 14.68
C LYS A 216 -4.10 9.87 16.01
N GLU A 217 -2.83 10.24 16.10
CA GLU A 217 -2.05 10.04 17.32
C GLU A 217 -2.74 10.66 18.54
N GLY A 218 -2.96 9.84 19.58
CA GLY A 218 -3.63 10.24 20.81
C GLY A 218 -5.15 10.47 20.71
N ALA A 219 -5.78 10.13 19.58
CA ALA A 219 -7.22 10.25 19.39
C ALA A 219 -7.90 8.90 19.14
N GLU A 220 -9.21 8.84 19.41
CA GLU A 220 -10.03 7.67 19.07
C GLU A 220 -10.11 7.49 17.54
N PRO A 221 -10.06 6.24 17.04
CA PRO A 221 -10.24 5.94 15.62
C PRO A 221 -11.54 6.53 15.06
N ARG A 222 -11.46 7.30 13.98
CA ARG A 222 -12.64 7.83 13.28
C ARG A 222 -13.05 6.87 12.17
N PRO A 223 -14.26 6.29 12.20
CA PRO A 223 -14.71 5.40 11.13
C PRO A 223 -14.99 6.21 9.85
N LEU A 224 -14.58 5.66 8.71
CA LEU A 224 -14.87 6.14 7.35
C LEU A 224 -15.53 5.02 6.55
N ARG A 225 -16.32 5.40 5.54
CA ARG A 225 -16.99 4.41 4.69
C ARG A 225 -17.05 4.89 3.25
N LEU A 226 -16.26 4.25 2.39
CA LEU A 226 -16.27 4.50 0.96
C LEU A 226 -17.11 3.44 0.24
N THR A 227 -17.86 3.88 -0.77
CA THR A 227 -18.75 3.01 -1.54
C THR A 227 -18.59 3.23 -3.03
N GLY A 228 -18.69 2.18 -3.83
CA GLY A 228 -18.48 2.27 -5.27
C GLY A 228 -19.04 1.09 -6.04
N ILE A 229 -19.00 1.18 -7.38
CA ILE A 229 -19.31 0.08 -8.29
C ILE A 229 -18.01 -0.29 -8.98
N PRO A 230 -17.43 -1.47 -8.72
CA PRO A 230 -16.32 -1.96 -9.51
C PRO A 230 -16.79 -2.43 -10.90
N ASP A 231 -15.93 -2.22 -11.90
CA ASP A 231 -16.06 -2.85 -13.21
C ASP A 231 -15.53 -4.31 -13.20
N GLY A 232 -15.46 -4.94 -14.37
CA GLY A 232 -14.99 -6.33 -14.50
C GLY A 232 -13.54 -6.54 -14.06
N ASP A 233 -12.74 -5.48 -14.03
CA ASP A 233 -11.34 -5.51 -13.59
C ASP A 233 -11.21 -5.07 -12.12
N GLY A 234 -12.32 -4.77 -11.44
CA GLY A 234 -12.34 -4.32 -10.05
C GLY A 234 -12.14 -2.82 -9.89
N THR A 235 -11.96 -2.07 -10.98
CA THR A 235 -11.77 -0.60 -10.94
C THR A 235 -13.06 0.07 -10.53
N VAL A 236 -13.01 0.92 -9.51
CA VAL A 236 -14.18 1.62 -9.01
C VAL A 236 -14.56 2.75 -9.94
N LEU A 237 -15.77 2.64 -10.51
CA LEU A 237 -16.34 3.62 -11.41
C LEU A 237 -16.61 4.96 -10.70
N PRO A 238 -16.68 6.07 -11.45
CA PRO A 238 -17.03 7.38 -10.89
C PRO A 238 -18.33 7.34 -10.08
N ALA A 239 -18.44 8.27 -9.11
CA ALA A 239 -19.58 8.33 -8.20
C ALA A 239 -20.92 8.39 -8.97
N THR A 240 -21.81 7.46 -8.67
CA THR A 240 -23.17 7.41 -9.22
C THR A 240 -24.18 7.34 -8.09
N GLY A 241 -25.20 8.20 -8.15
CA GLY A 241 -26.28 8.26 -7.16
C GLY A 241 -25.79 8.55 -5.73
N THR A 242 -26.13 7.66 -4.80
CA THR A 242 -25.79 7.78 -3.36
C THR A 242 -24.42 7.22 -3.01
N LEU A 243 -23.73 6.58 -3.96
CA LEU A 243 -22.39 6.03 -3.72
C LEU A 243 -21.36 7.16 -3.59
N ARG A 244 -20.38 6.92 -2.74
CA ARG A 244 -19.35 7.87 -2.33
C ARG A 244 -17.99 7.15 -2.34
N PRO A 245 -17.30 7.08 -3.48
CA PRO A 245 -15.97 6.45 -3.56
C PRO A 245 -14.88 7.38 -3.02
N TYR A 246 -15.25 8.50 -2.39
CA TYR A 246 -14.36 9.53 -1.90
C TYR A 246 -14.91 10.15 -0.62
N GLU A 247 -14.04 10.43 0.34
CA GLU A 247 -14.35 11.15 1.59
C GLU A 247 -13.20 12.09 1.98
N LEU A 248 -13.53 13.29 2.48
CA LEU A 248 -12.55 14.23 3.01
C LEU A 248 -12.49 14.09 4.54
N VAL A 249 -11.31 13.78 5.06
CA VAL A 249 -11.05 13.60 6.50
C VAL A 249 -9.80 14.38 6.88
N ASP A 250 -9.95 15.30 7.85
CA ASP A 250 -8.86 16.13 8.37
C ASP A 250 -7.98 16.78 7.27
N GLY A 251 -8.59 17.23 6.17
CA GLY A 251 -7.87 17.86 5.06
C GLY A 251 -7.13 16.91 4.12
N ALA A 252 -7.38 15.60 4.20
CA ALA A 252 -6.93 14.61 3.23
C ALA A 252 -8.15 13.95 2.56
N GLY A 253 -8.11 13.84 1.24
CA GLY A 253 -9.13 13.17 0.44
C GLY A 253 -8.79 11.70 0.27
N VAL A 254 -9.58 10.81 0.84
CA VAL A 254 -9.42 9.35 0.68
C VAL A 254 -10.31 8.87 -0.45
N ARG A 255 -9.72 8.28 -1.48
CA ARG A 255 -10.43 7.74 -2.65
C ARG A 255 -10.26 6.24 -2.74
N LEU A 256 -11.36 5.52 -2.95
CA LEU A 256 -11.36 4.12 -3.32
C LEU A 256 -11.25 4.00 -4.85
N LEU A 257 -10.19 3.35 -5.32
CA LEU A 257 -9.87 3.22 -6.74
C LEU A 257 -10.13 1.82 -7.30
N ARG A 258 -9.90 0.77 -6.50
CA ARG A 258 -10.08 -0.62 -6.94
C ARG A 258 -10.40 -1.54 -5.78
N VAL A 259 -11.10 -2.63 -6.06
CA VAL A 259 -11.38 -3.73 -5.11
C VAL A 259 -11.10 -5.06 -5.79
N GLU A 260 -10.29 -5.89 -5.16
CA GLU A 260 -9.97 -7.25 -5.62
C GLU A 260 -10.02 -8.26 -4.46
N PRO A 261 -10.55 -9.48 -4.64
CA PRO A 261 -11.29 -9.92 -5.83
C PRO A 261 -12.62 -9.15 -5.96
N LEU A 262 -13.36 -9.39 -7.05
CA LEU A 262 -14.64 -8.70 -7.27
C LEU A 262 -15.61 -8.95 -6.11
N PRO A 263 -16.51 -7.99 -5.78
CA PRO A 263 -17.41 -8.12 -4.65
C PRO A 263 -18.30 -9.36 -4.74
N GLY A 264 -18.20 -10.22 -3.72
CA GLY A 264 -18.91 -11.50 -3.64
C GLY A 264 -18.11 -12.71 -4.17
N ALA A 265 -16.91 -12.49 -4.73
CA ALA A 265 -16.01 -13.57 -5.13
C ALA A 265 -15.06 -14.02 -4.00
N ALA A 266 -14.78 -13.15 -3.01
CA ALA A 266 -13.99 -13.52 -1.84
C ALA A 266 -14.76 -14.47 -0.92
N ALA A 267 -14.09 -15.51 -0.42
CA ALA A 267 -14.63 -16.40 0.60
C ALA A 267 -14.53 -15.78 1.99
N ASP A 268 -13.44 -15.05 2.25
CA ASP A 268 -13.21 -14.31 3.50
C ASP A 268 -13.10 -12.79 3.20
N PRO A 269 -13.76 -11.91 3.97
CA PRO A 269 -13.52 -10.47 3.92
C PRO A 269 -12.05 -10.05 4.05
N ALA A 270 -11.21 -10.87 4.69
CA ALA A 270 -9.76 -10.67 4.78
C ALA A 270 -9.02 -10.84 3.44
N ASP A 271 -9.63 -11.53 2.48
CA ASP A 271 -9.03 -11.77 1.16
C ASP A 271 -9.14 -10.54 0.25
N TYR A 272 -9.97 -9.55 0.62
CA TYR A 272 -10.07 -8.33 -0.16
C TYR A 272 -8.81 -7.47 -0.01
N ARG A 273 -8.39 -6.92 -1.14
CA ARG A 273 -7.41 -5.86 -1.29
C ARG A 273 -8.07 -4.65 -1.93
N LEU A 274 -7.77 -3.50 -1.35
CA LEU A 274 -8.29 -2.20 -1.79
C LEU A 274 -7.16 -1.36 -2.32
N THR A 275 -7.32 -0.77 -3.51
CA THR A 275 -6.46 0.33 -3.97
C THR A 275 -7.07 1.64 -3.51
N LEU A 276 -6.28 2.43 -2.80
CA LEU A 276 -6.65 3.74 -2.30
C LEU A 276 -5.73 4.81 -2.88
N SER A 277 -6.22 6.04 -2.97
CA SER A 277 -5.39 7.24 -3.14
C SER A 277 -5.72 8.25 -2.04
N ILE A 278 -4.72 9.00 -1.59
CA ILE A 278 -4.85 9.99 -0.51
C ILE A 278 -4.46 11.36 -1.04
N GLU A 279 -5.40 12.03 -1.69
CA GLU A 279 -5.18 13.35 -2.27
C GLU A 279 -5.03 14.40 -1.15
N GLY A 280 -4.06 15.29 -1.27
CA GLY A 280 -4.05 16.50 -0.42
C GLY A 280 -5.35 17.27 -0.67
N ALA A 281 -6.00 17.81 0.37
CA ALA A 281 -7.16 18.67 0.14
C ALA A 281 -6.80 19.72 -0.91
N PRO A 282 -7.73 20.04 -1.86
CA PRO A 282 -7.55 21.18 -2.72
C PRO A 282 -7.19 22.34 -1.81
N ARG A 283 -5.98 22.89 -1.96
CA ARG A 283 -5.63 24.13 -1.27
C ARG A 283 -6.66 25.12 -1.76
N MET A 284 -7.67 25.41 -0.96
CA MET A 284 -8.53 26.56 -1.23
C MET A 284 -7.57 27.74 -1.25
N ARG A 285 -7.25 28.23 -2.46
CA ARG A 285 -6.55 29.49 -2.61
C ARG A 285 -7.38 30.48 -1.82
N ASN A 286 -6.74 31.14 -0.86
CA ASN A 286 -7.36 32.14 0.00
C ASN A 286 -8.32 33.01 -0.82
N GLY A 287 -9.53 33.17 -0.30
CA GLY A 287 -10.74 33.42 -1.06
C GLY A 287 -10.66 34.53 -2.10
N SER A 288 -11.16 34.21 -3.29
CA SER A 288 -12.00 35.02 -4.16
C SER A 288 -12.18 34.25 -5.47
N GLU A 289 -13.29 34.50 -6.16
CA GLU A 289 -13.70 33.88 -7.43
C GLU A 289 -14.50 32.58 -7.30
N PHE A 290 -15.72 32.71 -6.75
CA PHE A 290 -16.89 32.30 -7.51
C PHE A 290 -17.56 33.59 -8.02
N ALA A 291 -17.53 33.79 -9.34
CA ALA A 291 -18.43 34.67 -10.07
C ALA A 291 -19.14 33.83 -11.13
#